data_AF-A0A8B7W2T4-F1
#
_entry.id   AF-A0A8B7W2T4-F1
#
_cell.length_a   1.000
_cell.length_b   1.000
_cell.length_c   1.000
_cell.angle_alpha   90.00
_cell.angle_beta   90.00
_cell.angle_gamma   90.00
#
_symmetry.space_group_name_H-M   'P 1'
#
loop_
_entity.id
_entity.type
_entity.pdbx_description
1 polymer ?
#
loop_
_entity_poly.entity_id
_entity_poly.type
_entity_poly.pdbx_seq_one_letter_code
_entity_poly.pdbx_strand_id
1 'polypeptide(L)'
;MNIYILLEHIPKGNNCLDAAKACNLDDTCKKYRSAYITPCTTSMSNEVCNRRKCHKALRQFFDKVPAKHSYGMLFCSCRDIACTERRRQTIVPVCSYEEREKPNCLNLQDSCKTNYICRSRLADFFTNCQPESRSVSSCLKENYADCLLAYSGLIGTVMTPNYIDSNSLSVAPWCDCINSGNDLEECLKFLNFFKDNTCLKNAIQAFGNGSDVTVWQPAFPVQTTTATTTTAFRVKNKHLGPAGSENEIPTHVLPPCANLQAQKLKSNVSGSTHLCLSDRDYEKDGLAGASSHITTKSMAVPPSCGLSPLLVLVVTTLSTLLSLSLAETS
;
A
#
# COMPACT_ATOMS: atom_id res chain seq x y z
N MET A 1 -43.37 -13.75 40.27
CA MET A 1 -42.10 -13.00 40.30
C MET A 1 -40.99 -13.94 39.82
N ASN A 2 -40.57 -13.83 38.57
CA ASN A 2 -39.29 -14.35 38.10
C ASN A 2 -38.92 -13.65 36.78
N ILE A 3 -38.13 -12.58 36.92
CA ILE A 3 -37.51 -11.84 35.83
C ILE A 3 -36.16 -12.53 35.59
N TYR A 4 -36.13 -13.49 34.66
CA TYR A 4 -34.88 -13.97 34.10
C TYR A 4 -34.67 -13.28 32.75
N ILE A 5 -33.90 -12.18 32.86
CA ILE A 5 -32.87 -11.73 31.93
C ILE A 5 -32.81 -12.56 30.63
N LEU A 6 -33.42 -12.02 29.58
CA LEU A 6 -32.89 -12.13 28.22
C LEU A 6 -32.61 -10.70 27.74
N LEU A 7 -31.64 -10.05 28.40
CA LEU A 7 -30.87 -9.04 27.69
C LEU A 7 -30.11 -9.82 26.63
N GLU A 8 -30.68 -9.91 25.43
CA GLU A 8 -29.93 -10.21 24.23
C GLU A 8 -28.68 -9.31 24.26
N HIS A 9 -27.55 -9.93 24.55
CA HIS A 9 -26.25 -9.33 24.29
C HIS A 9 -26.16 -9.26 22.77
N ILE A 10 -26.72 -8.21 22.16
CA ILE A 10 -26.32 -7.81 20.82
C ILE A 10 -24.80 -7.62 20.95
N PRO A 11 -23.96 -8.47 20.34
CA PRO A 11 -22.53 -8.23 20.41
C PRO A 11 -22.32 -6.84 19.83
N LYS A 12 -21.83 -5.91 20.66
CA LYS A 12 -21.41 -4.58 20.18
C LYS A 12 -20.45 -4.86 19.02
N GLY A 13 -20.91 -4.58 17.80
CA GLY A 13 -20.23 -4.98 16.57
C GLY A 13 -18.77 -4.54 16.57
N ASN A 14 -17.90 -5.36 16.02
CA ASN A 14 -16.51 -5.02 15.76
C ASN A 14 -16.41 -4.30 14.41
N ASN A 15 -16.02 -3.03 14.43
CA ASN A 15 -15.95 -2.18 13.23
C ASN A 15 -15.14 -2.81 12.09
N CYS A 16 -14.07 -3.56 12.42
CA CYS A 16 -13.28 -4.28 11.42
C CYS A 16 -14.05 -5.42 10.74
N LEU A 17 -14.94 -6.12 11.44
CA LEU A 17 -15.79 -7.14 10.83
C LEU A 17 -16.86 -6.50 9.97
N ASP A 18 -17.47 -5.42 10.44
CA ASP A 18 -18.51 -4.73 9.68
C ASP A 18 -17.93 -4.11 8.40
N ALA A 19 -16.72 -3.56 8.46
CA ALA A 19 -15.97 -3.17 7.26
C ALA A 19 -15.67 -4.35 6.33
N ALA A 20 -15.28 -5.50 6.89
CA ALA A 20 -15.05 -6.72 6.11
C ALA A 20 -16.35 -7.24 5.46
N LYS A 21 -17.51 -7.13 6.13
CA LYS A 21 -18.82 -7.44 5.56
C LYS A 21 -19.17 -6.46 4.44
N ALA A 22 -18.98 -5.16 4.66
CA ALA A 22 -19.24 -4.13 3.65
C ALA A 22 -18.40 -4.34 2.38
N CYS A 23 -17.12 -4.71 2.52
CA CYS A 23 -16.28 -5.08 1.39
C CYS A 23 -16.80 -6.33 0.66
N ASN A 24 -17.32 -7.33 1.38
CA ASN A 24 -17.85 -8.55 0.77
C ASN A 24 -19.18 -8.34 0.02
N LEU A 25 -19.89 -7.25 0.32
CA LEU A 25 -21.10 -6.84 -0.41
C LEU A 25 -20.79 -5.99 -1.66
N ASP A 26 -19.58 -5.45 -1.78
CA ASP A 26 -19.12 -4.69 -2.95
C ASP A 26 -18.32 -5.62 -3.89
N ASP A 27 -18.79 -5.81 -5.12
CA ASP A 27 -18.17 -6.76 -6.07
C ASP A 27 -16.71 -6.42 -6.39
N THR A 28 -16.38 -5.12 -6.44
CA THR A 28 -15.00 -4.67 -6.71
C THR A 28 -14.10 -5.02 -5.53
N CYS A 29 -14.49 -4.65 -4.32
CA CYS A 29 -13.74 -4.93 -3.10
C CYS A 29 -13.59 -6.43 -2.88
N LYS A 30 -14.68 -7.19 -2.98
CA LYS A 30 -14.68 -8.66 -2.88
C LYS A 30 -13.71 -9.29 -3.89
N LYS A 31 -13.75 -8.88 -5.16
CA LYS A 31 -12.86 -9.39 -6.21
C LYS A 31 -11.39 -9.14 -5.88
N TYR A 32 -11.01 -7.89 -5.59
CA TYR A 32 -9.62 -7.56 -5.29
C TYR A 32 -9.16 -8.15 -3.95
N ARG A 33 -10.06 -8.28 -2.98
CA ARG A 33 -9.80 -8.95 -1.69
C ARG A 33 -9.42 -10.40 -1.89
N SER A 34 -10.24 -11.16 -2.61
CA SER A 34 -9.90 -12.55 -2.96
C SER A 34 -8.60 -12.62 -3.76
N ALA A 35 -8.37 -11.69 -4.69
CA ALA A 35 -7.18 -11.68 -5.55
C ALA A 35 -5.86 -11.49 -4.77
N TYR A 36 -5.84 -10.72 -3.68
CA TYR A 36 -4.64 -10.63 -2.84
C TYR A 36 -4.55 -11.77 -1.83
N ILE A 37 -5.67 -12.23 -1.26
CA ILE A 37 -5.66 -13.32 -0.28
C ILE A 37 -5.06 -14.60 -0.88
N THR A 38 -5.46 -14.99 -2.10
CA THR A 38 -4.99 -16.23 -2.74
C THR A 38 -3.47 -16.38 -2.76
N PRO A 39 -2.67 -15.47 -3.36
CA PRO A 39 -1.21 -15.60 -3.36
C PRO A 39 -0.56 -15.38 -1.98
N CYS A 40 -1.25 -14.72 -1.04
CA CYS A 40 -0.72 -14.49 0.31
C CYS A 40 -0.94 -15.68 1.26
N THR A 41 -1.89 -16.59 0.98
CA THR A 41 -2.19 -17.75 1.84
C THR A 41 -1.84 -19.09 1.19
N THR A 42 -1.60 -19.13 -0.13
CA THR A 42 -1.19 -20.36 -0.82
C THR A 42 0.29 -20.61 -0.58
N SER A 43 0.61 -21.70 0.13
CA SER A 43 1.99 -22.13 0.36
C SER A 43 2.64 -22.66 -0.94
N MET A 44 3.95 -22.47 -1.04
CA MET A 44 4.77 -23.02 -2.12
C MET A 44 5.79 -24.00 -1.51
N SER A 45 6.36 -24.90 -2.31
CA SER A 45 7.40 -25.83 -1.83
C SER A 45 8.58 -25.03 -1.26
N ASN A 46 8.80 -25.13 0.06
CA ASN A 46 9.83 -24.45 0.88
C ASN A 46 9.57 -22.98 1.27
N GLU A 47 8.49 -22.35 0.81
CA GLU A 47 8.14 -20.96 1.14
C GLU A 47 6.70 -20.87 1.69
N VAL A 48 6.51 -20.02 2.70
CA VAL A 48 5.19 -19.81 3.34
C VAL A 48 4.15 -19.29 2.34
N CYS A 49 4.58 -18.49 1.37
CA CYS A 49 3.73 -17.94 0.31
C CYS A 49 4.56 -17.35 -0.85
N ASN A 50 3.90 -17.00 -1.96
CA ASN A 50 4.54 -16.21 -3.02
C ASN A 50 4.51 -14.71 -2.68
N ARG A 51 5.49 -14.22 -1.90
CA ARG A 51 5.53 -12.83 -1.42
C ARG A 51 5.48 -11.80 -2.55
N ARG A 52 6.14 -12.05 -3.69
CA ARG A 52 6.13 -11.15 -4.86
C ARG A 52 4.73 -10.98 -5.45
N LYS A 53 3.99 -12.08 -5.63
CA LYS A 53 2.59 -12.04 -6.12
C LYS A 53 1.66 -11.42 -5.08
N CYS A 54 1.84 -11.76 -3.81
CA CYS A 54 1.09 -11.19 -2.67
C CYS A 54 1.23 -9.65 -2.64
N HIS A 55 2.45 -9.13 -2.64
CA HIS A 55 2.73 -7.70 -2.66
C HIS A 55 2.16 -7.00 -3.90
N LYS A 56 2.28 -7.60 -5.09
CA LYS A 56 1.67 -7.04 -6.31
C LYS A 56 0.15 -6.92 -6.19
N ALA A 57 -0.51 -7.96 -5.67
CA ALA A 57 -1.96 -7.97 -5.51
C ALA A 57 -2.43 -7.02 -4.39
N LEU A 58 -1.67 -6.88 -3.30
CA LEU A 58 -1.93 -5.88 -2.26
C LEU A 58 -1.90 -4.45 -2.81
N ARG A 59 -0.88 -4.10 -3.62
CA ARG A 59 -0.83 -2.78 -4.28
C ARG A 59 -2.06 -2.56 -5.16
N GLN A 60 -2.46 -3.57 -5.93
CA GLN A 60 -3.67 -3.48 -6.76
C GLN A 60 -4.95 -3.30 -5.92
N PHE A 61 -5.05 -3.95 -4.76
CA PHE A 61 -6.18 -3.76 -3.85
C PHE A 61 -6.29 -2.32 -3.37
N PHE A 62 -5.21 -1.74 -2.83
CA PHE A 62 -5.23 -0.36 -2.32
C PHE A 62 -5.30 0.70 -3.43
N ASP A 63 -4.82 0.42 -4.65
CA ASP A 63 -4.93 1.34 -5.78
C ASP A 63 -6.33 1.31 -6.46
N LYS A 64 -7.07 0.18 -6.38
CA LYS A 64 -8.32 -0.02 -7.15
C LYS A 64 -9.59 -0.06 -6.31
N VAL A 65 -9.50 -0.42 -5.03
CA VAL A 65 -10.67 -0.49 -4.15
C VAL A 65 -10.94 0.90 -3.57
N PRO A 66 -12.19 1.39 -3.62
CA PRO A 66 -12.55 2.67 -3.03
C PRO A 66 -12.16 2.76 -1.55
N ALA A 67 -11.63 3.92 -1.13
CA ALA A 67 -11.17 4.18 0.24
C ALA A 67 -12.22 3.79 1.29
N LYS A 68 -13.52 4.06 1.03
CA LYS A 68 -14.62 3.65 1.93
C LYS A 68 -14.59 2.18 2.35
N HIS A 69 -14.08 1.27 1.52
CA HIS A 69 -14.01 -0.16 1.81
C HIS A 69 -12.61 -0.58 2.27
N SER A 70 -11.56 -0.17 1.55
CA SER A 70 -10.18 -0.55 1.88
C SER A 70 -9.73 0.04 3.23
N TYR A 71 -10.03 1.32 3.48
CA TYR A 71 -9.64 2.00 4.72
C TYR A 71 -10.52 1.59 5.89
N GLY A 72 -11.78 1.25 5.63
CA GLY A 72 -12.67 0.64 6.63
C GLY A 72 -12.06 -0.63 7.23
N MET A 73 -11.42 -1.47 6.41
CA MET A 73 -10.76 -2.68 6.89
C MET A 73 -9.41 -2.40 7.55
N LEU A 74 -8.63 -1.47 7.00
CA LEU A 74 -7.26 -1.19 7.46
C LEU A 74 -7.20 -0.34 8.74
N PHE A 75 -8.09 0.65 8.87
CA PHE A 75 -8.05 1.68 9.92
C PHE A 75 -9.27 1.64 10.86
N CYS A 76 -10.01 0.53 10.89
CA CYS A 76 -11.12 0.35 11.82
C CYS A 76 -10.70 0.60 13.28
N SER A 77 -11.55 1.31 14.03
CA SER A 77 -11.38 1.49 15.48
C SER A 77 -11.76 0.20 16.23
N CYS A 78 -11.05 -0.07 17.32
CA CYS A 78 -11.20 -1.30 18.08
C CYS A 78 -11.32 -1.03 19.57
N ARG A 79 -12.04 -1.92 20.26
CA ARG A 79 -12.27 -1.89 21.72
C ARG A 79 -11.81 -3.16 22.43
N ASP A 80 -11.55 -4.22 21.67
CA ASP A 80 -11.11 -5.52 22.17
C ASP A 80 -9.93 -6.07 21.34
N ILE A 81 -9.28 -7.10 21.88
CA ILE A 81 -8.11 -7.73 21.27
C ILE A 81 -8.48 -8.46 19.96
N ALA A 82 -9.68 -9.04 19.88
CA ALA A 82 -10.13 -9.75 18.69
C ALA A 82 -10.25 -8.80 17.47
N CYS A 83 -10.70 -7.57 17.70
CA CYS A 83 -10.74 -6.51 16.70
C CYS A 83 -9.33 -6.06 16.30
N THR A 84 -8.43 -5.83 17.25
CA THR A 84 -7.07 -5.36 16.93
C THR A 84 -6.27 -6.41 16.17
N GLU A 85 -6.43 -7.69 16.50
CA GLU A 85 -5.87 -8.77 15.69
C GLU A 85 -6.49 -8.84 14.30
N ARG A 86 -7.82 -8.70 14.17
CA ARG A 86 -8.47 -8.64 12.84
C ARG A 86 -7.88 -7.50 11.99
N ARG A 87 -7.66 -6.33 12.59
CA ARG A 87 -7.04 -5.18 11.92
C ARG A 87 -5.62 -5.50 11.47
N ARG A 88 -4.78 -6.07 12.36
CA ARG A 88 -3.39 -6.48 12.05
C ARG A 88 -3.31 -7.55 10.95
N GLN A 89 -4.30 -8.44 10.88
CA GLN A 89 -4.38 -9.52 9.90
C GLN A 89 -4.86 -9.08 8.51
N THR A 90 -5.28 -7.81 8.34
CA THR A 90 -5.84 -7.30 7.08
C THR A 90 -4.96 -7.56 5.85
N ILE A 91 -3.64 -7.44 6.02
CA ILE A 91 -2.65 -7.60 4.95
C ILE A 91 -1.99 -8.99 4.92
N VAL A 92 -2.38 -9.92 5.80
CA VAL A 92 -1.76 -11.25 5.95
C VAL A 92 -0.27 -11.15 6.34
N PRO A 93 0.03 -10.69 7.58
CA PRO A 93 1.39 -10.34 7.98
C PRO A 93 2.40 -11.49 7.87
N VAL A 94 1.98 -12.73 8.14
CA VAL A 94 2.82 -13.93 8.03
C VAL A 94 3.45 -14.09 6.64
N CYS A 95 2.81 -13.55 5.60
CA CYS A 95 3.30 -13.59 4.23
C CYS A 95 3.84 -12.23 3.75
N SER A 96 3.13 -11.14 4.04
CA SER A 96 3.38 -9.83 3.42
C SER A 96 4.29 -8.91 4.23
N TYR A 97 4.45 -9.19 5.53
CA TYR A 97 5.13 -8.31 6.48
C TYR A 97 6.32 -9.03 7.10
N GLU A 98 6.06 -10.12 7.83
CA GLU A 98 7.03 -10.91 8.56
C GLU A 98 8.02 -11.61 7.59
N GLU A 99 9.28 -11.65 8.01
CA GLU A 99 10.36 -12.40 7.37
C GLU A 99 11.20 -13.08 8.46
N ARG A 100 12.04 -14.06 8.08
CA ARG A 100 12.83 -14.85 9.03
C ARG A 100 13.75 -14.00 9.91
N GLU A 101 14.30 -12.95 9.31
CA GLU A 101 15.22 -12.02 9.95
C GLU A 101 14.68 -10.60 9.84
N LYS A 102 15.02 -9.76 10.82
CA LYS A 102 14.78 -8.32 10.76
C LYS A 102 16.06 -7.63 10.30
N PRO A 103 16.08 -7.03 9.10
CA PRO A 103 17.23 -6.22 8.68
C PRO A 103 17.30 -4.94 9.50
N ASN A 104 18.46 -4.28 9.47
CA ASN A 104 18.58 -2.91 9.93
C ASN A 104 17.66 -1.98 9.12
N CYS A 105 16.96 -1.06 9.78
CA CYS A 105 16.02 -0.16 9.11
C CYS A 105 16.66 0.74 8.05
N LEU A 106 17.92 1.15 8.21
CA LEU A 106 18.63 1.95 7.21
C LEU A 106 18.92 1.12 5.95
N ASN A 107 19.32 -0.15 6.11
CA ASN A 107 19.49 -1.06 4.97
C ASN A 107 18.16 -1.32 4.23
N LEU A 108 17.05 -1.44 4.97
CA LEU A 108 15.72 -1.57 4.38
C LEU A 108 15.30 -0.27 3.66
N GLN A 109 15.65 0.89 4.23
CA GLN A 109 15.42 2.19 3.63
C GLN A 109 16.17 2.32 2.30
N ASP A 110 17.44 1.92 2.25
CA ASP A 110 18.23 1.96 1.03
C ASP A 110 17.70 0.99 -0.03
N SER A 111 17.31 -0.22 0.38
CA SER A 111 16.61 -1.17 -0.48
C SER A 111 15.34 -0.55 -1.08
N CYS A 112 14.57 0.20 -0.30
CA CYS A 112 13.39 0.94 -0.79
C CYS A 112 13.77 2.05 -1.78
N LYS A 113 14.84 2.80 -1.54
CA LYS A 113 15.31 3.88 -2.44
C LYS A 113 15.71 3.37 -3.83
N THR A 114 16.21 2.14 -3.93
CA THR A 114 16.53 1.51 -5.24
C THR A 114 15.28 1.19 -6.07
N ASN A 115 14.14 0.95 -5.43
CA ASN A 115 12.89 0.65 -6.10
C ASN A 115 12.08 1.93 -6.35
N TYR A 116 11.82 2.27 -7.61
CA TYR A 116 11.11 3.50 -7.99
C TYR A 116 9.74 3.65 -7.28
N ILE A 117 8.96 2.57 -7.17
CA ILE A 117 7.63 2.61 -6.53
C ILE A 117 7.80 2.87 -5.04
N CYS A 118 8.67 2.12 -4.36
CA CYS A 118 8.88 2.27 -2.94
C CYS A 118 9.43 3.66 -2.58
N ARG A 119 10.43 4.14 -3.33
CA ARG A 119 11.02 5.47 -3.16
C ARG A 119 9.97 6.57 -3.24
N SER A 120 9.08 6.52 -4.24
CA SER A 120 8.01 7.51 -4.39
C SER A 120 7.06 7.47 -3.20
N ARG A 121 6.54 6.29 -2.84
CA ARG A 121 5.55 6.13 -1.76
C ARG A 121 6.14 6.48 -0.39
N LEU A 122 7.42 6.22 -0.16
CA LEU A 122 8.12 6.60 1.06
C LEU A 122 8.32 8.11 1.18
N ALA A 123 8.62 8.80 0.07
CA ALA A 123 8.69 10.26 0.04
C ALA A 123 7.30 10.89 0.31
N ASP A 124 6.24 10.33 -0.26
CA ASP A 124 4.86 10.75 0.01
C ASP A 124 4.52 10.61 1.49
N PHE A 125 4.94 9.52 2.13
CA PHE A 125 4.72 9.28 3.56
C PHE A 125 5.40 10.31 4.45
N PHE A 126 6.69 10.60 4.20
CA PHE A 126 7.40 11.65 4.94
C PHE A 126 6.78 13.03 4.74
N THR A 127 6.30 13.32 3.53
CA THR A 127 5.74 14.64 3.21
C THR A 127 4.35 14.85 3.82
N ASN A 128 3.48 13.85 3.73
CA ASN A 128 2.07 14.01 4.08
C ASN A 128 1.75 13.64 5.53
N CYS A 129 2.56 12.79 6.16
CA CYS A 129 2.41 12.44 7.58
C CYS A 129 3.41 13.15 8.48
N GLN A 130 4.04 14.24 8.03
CA GLN A 130 4.97 15.01 8.85
C GLN A 130 4.24 15.58 10.08
N PRO A 131 4.66 15.23 11.31
CA PRO A 131 4.06 15.78 12.51
C PRO A 131 4.47 17.25 12.69
N GLU A 132 3.51 18.10 13.09
CA GLU A 132 3.72 19.53 13.37
C GLU A 132 3.01 19.88 14.68
N SER A 133 3.76 20.20 15.72
CA SER A 133 3.22 20.41 17.08
C SER A 133 2.38 21.67 17.21
N ARG A 134 2.54 22.62 16.28
CA ARG A 134 1.79 23.88 16.27
C ARG A 134 0.45 23.80 15.54
N SER A 135 0.20 22.72 14.80
CA SER A 135 -1.08 22.49 14.11
C SER A 135 -2.10 21.87 15.07
N VAL A 136 -3.37 22.25 14.91
CA VAL A 136 -4.51 21.65 15.63
C VAL A 136 -4.64 20.15 15.32
N SER A 137 -4.34 19.76 14.07
CA SER A 137 -4.41 18.37 13.61
C SER A 137 -3.16 17.55 13.99
N SER A 138 -2.12 18.20 14.50
CA SER A 138 -0.76 17.65 14.63
C SER A 138 -0.10 17.22 13.30
N CYS A 139 -0.71 17.53 12.15
CA CYS A 139 -0.17 17.26 10.81
C CYS A 139 0.24 18.57 10.12
N LEU A 140 1.37 18.58 9.42
CA LEU A 140 1.87 19.79 8.75
C LEU A 140 0.88 20.37 7.71
N LYS A 141 0.26 19.52 6.90
CA LYS A 141 -0.70 19.92 5.85
C LYS A 141 -2.16 19.97 6.33
N GLU A 142 -2.41 19.62 7.59
CA GLU A 142 -3.75 19.47 8.18
C GLU A 142 -4.71 18.57 7.38
N ASN A 143 -4.15 17.66 6.58
CA ASN A 143 -4.89 16.75 5.72
C ASN A 143 -4.66 15.30 6.14
N TYR A 144 -5.55 14.78 6.97
CA TYR A 144 -5.52 13.36 7.35
C TYR A 144 -5.65 12.44 6.13
N ALA A 145 -6.31 12.90 5.07
CA ALA A 145 -6.56 12.06 3.93
C ALA A 145 -5.30 11.75 3.11
N ASP A 146 -4.47 12.76 2.88
CA ASP A 146 -3.19 12.57 2.22
C ASP A 146 -2.25 11.68 3.04
N CYS A 147 -2.28 11.81 4.38
CA CYS A 147 -1.47 10.97 5.24
C CYS A 147 -1.91 9.49 5.20
N LEU A 148 -3.21 9.19 5.30
CA LEU A 148 -3.71 7.81 5.22
C LEU A 148 -3.49 7.19 3.83
N LEU A 149 -3.57 8.00 2.77
CA LEU A 149 -3.20 7.59 1.42
C LEU A 149 -1.71 7.28 1.30
N ALA A 150 -0.84 8.12 1.87
CA ALA A 150 0.59 7.88 1.86
C ALA A 150 0.99 6.62 2.66
N TYR A 151 0.39 6.41 3.83
CA TYR A 151 0.59 5.20 4.64
C TYR A 151 0.13 3.94 3.90
N SER A 152 -1.10 3.92 3.41
CA SER A 152 -1.64 2.74 2.70
C SER A 152 -0.90 2.47 1.39
N GLY A 153 -0.35 3.51 0.75
CA GLY A 153 0.48 3.41 -0.44
C GLY A 153 1.82 2.70 -0.24
N LEU A 154 2.31 2.56 0.99
CA LEU A 154 3.51 1.76 1.30
C LEU A 154 3.22 0.25 1.30
N ILE A 155 1.97 -0.16 1.48
CA ILE A 155 1.60 -1.56 1.62
C ILE A 155 1.81 -2.30 0.30
N GLY A 156 2.53 -3.43 0.38
CA GLY A 156 2.93 -4.21 -0.78
C GLY A 156 4.19 -3.66 -1.46
N THR A 157 4.93 -2.74 -0.83
CA THR A 157 6.32 -2.43 -1.18
C THR A 157 7.28 -3.16 -0.24
N VAL A 158 8.59 -3.01 -0.44
CA VAL A 158 9.59 -3.55 0.51
C VAL A 158 9.53 -2.84 1.88
N MET A 159 8.98 -1.62 1.95
CA MET A 159 8.79 -0.85 3.18
C MET A 159 7.34 -0.98 3.68
N THR A 160 6.79 -2.18 3.74
CA THR A 160 5.39 -2.40 4.18
C THR A 160 5.27 -2.24 5.71
N PRO A 161 4.53 -1.24 6.23
CA PRO A 161 4.28 -1.12 7.65
C PRO A 161 3.11 -1.99 8.11
N ASN A 162 3.08 -2.37 9.38
CA ASN A 162 1.91 -2.96 10.03
C ASN A 162 1.83 -2.59 11.52
N TYR A 163 0.69 -2.84 12.14
CA TYR A 163 0.50 -2.71 13.60
C TYR A 163 1.41 -3.68 14.36
N ILE A 164 2.09 -3.18 15.39
CA ILE A 164 3.08 -3.94 16.17
C ILE A 164 2.44 -4.58 17.40
N ASP A 165 1.56 -3.85 18.07
CA ASP A 165 0.92 -4.27 19.30
C ASP A 165 -0.62 -4.24 19.18
N SER A 166 -1.28 -4.89 20.13
CA SER A 166 -2.74 -4.97 20.22
C SER A 166 -3.35 -3.81 21.01
N ASN A 167 -2.53 -2.96 21.65
CA ASN A 167 -2.96 -1.97 22.63
C ASN A 167 -2.82 -0.51 22.17
N SER A 168 -2.13 -0.27 21.06
CA SER A 168 -1.86 1.06 20.52
C SER A 168 -2.14 1.13 19.01
N LEU A 169 -1.90 2.32 18.44
CA LEU A 169 -1.90 2.55 17.00
C LEU A 169 -0.47 2.65 16.45
N SER A 170 0.51 2.12 17.19
CA SER A 170 1.91 2.08 16.77
C SER A 170 2.08 1.12 15.61
N VAL A 171 2.72 1.62 14.55
CA VAL A 171 3.01 0.88 13.32
C VAL A 171 4.50 0.93 13.06
N ALA A 172 5.04 -0.10 12.41
CA ALA A 172 6.42 -0.07 11.92
C ALA A 172 6.57 -0.97 10.69
N PRO A 173 7.60 -0.72 9.86
CA PRO A 173 8.10 -1.71 8.91
C PRO A 173 8.79 -2.89 9.64
N TRP A 174 9.02 -3.98 8.91
CA TRP A 174 9.72 -5.17 9.43
C TRP A 174 11.24 -4.95 9.45
N CYS A 175 11.71 -4.14 10.41
CA CYS A 175 13.13 -3.88 10.66
C CYS A 175 13.35 -3.48 12.13
N ASP A 176 14.61 -3.40 12.54
CA ASP A 176 15.02 -2.79 13.80
C ASP A 176 16.31 -1.96 13.63
N CYS A 177 16.81 -1.39 14.73
CA CYS A 177 18.03 -0.59 14.75
C CYS A 177 19.22 -1.35 15.36
N ILE A 178 19.17 -2.68 15.34
CA ILE A 178 20.32 -3.50 15.74
C ILE A 178 21.41 -3.34 14.67
N ASN A 179 22.67 -3.27 15.10
CA ASN A 179 23.83 -3.07 14.23
C ASN A 179 23.88 -1.70 13.49
N SER A 180 23.21 -0.66 13.97
CA SER A 180 23.31 0.69 13.37
C SER A 180 24.64 1.40 13.65
N GLY A 181 25.40 1.00 14.68
CA GLY A 181 26.66 1.66 15.05
C GLY A 181 26.45 3.16 15.35
N ASN A 182 27.14 4.01 14.59
CA ASN A 182 27.06 5.48 14.74
C ASN A 182 25.72 6.06 14.23
N ASP A 183 25.02 5.35 13.35
CA ASP A 183 23.77 5.81 12.74
C ASP A 183 22.53 5.40 13.56
N LEU A 184 22.72 5.02 14.84
CA LEU A 184 21.65 4.60 15.73
C LEU A 184 20.59 5.69 15.91
N GLU A 185 21.00 6.94 16.09
CA GLU A 185 20.07 8.07 16.24
C GLU A 185 19.24 8.28 14.97
N GLU A 186 19.87 8.23 13.80
CA GLU A 186 19.17 8.34 12.51
C GLU A 186 18.18 7.19 12.31
N CYS A 187 18.59 5.96 12.64
CA CYS A 187 17.73 4.79 12.56
C CYS A 187 16.52 4.91 13.50
N LEU A 188 16.75 5.33 14.76
CA LEU A 188 15.66 5.51 15.73
C LEU A 188 14.72 6.64 15.28
N LYS A 189 15.25 7.74 14.75
CA LYS A 189 14.43 8.81 14.18
C LYS A 189 13.56 8.30 13.03
N PHE A 190 14.13 7.53 12.11
CA PHE A 190 13.40 6.89 11.02
C PHE A 190 12.30 5.96 11.54
N LEU A 191 12.62 5.06 12.47
CA LEU A 191 11.68 4.07 13.01
C LEU A 191 10.57 4.74 13.85
N ASN A 192 10.92 5.76 14.64
CA ASN A 192 9.97 6.52 15.44
C ASN A 192 9.03 7.38 14.59
N PHE A 193 9.44 7.76 13.37
CA PHE A 193 8.53 8.41 12.42
C PHE A 193 7.33 7.51 12.04
N PHE A 194 7.45 6.19 12.17
CA PHE A 194 6.32 5.26 12.04
C PHE A 194 5.63 5.01 13.40
N LYS A 195 6.41 4.68 14.43
CA LYS A 195 5.87 4.25 15.74
C LYS A 195 5.19 5.36 16.52
N ASP A 196 5.81 6.54 16.55
CA ASP A 196 5.41 7.65 17.39
C ASP A 196 5.11 8.91 16.58
N ASN A 197 4.19 8.76 15.64
CA ASN A 197 3.73 9.85 14.79
C ASN A 197 2.32 10.29 15.19
N THR A 198 2.23 11.43 15.87
CA THR A 198 0.95 12.00 16.33
C THR A 198 0.01 12.32 15.17
N CYS A 199 0.52 12.80 14.03
CA CYS A 199 -0.28 13.06 12.83
C CYS A 199 -0.97 11.78 12.34
N LEU A 200 -0.20 10.69 12.17
CA LEU A 200 -0.73 9.41 11.72
C LEU A 200 -1.70 8.79 12.73
N LYS A 201 -1.37 8.85 14.03
CA LYS A 201 -2.24 8.38 15.11
C LYS A 201 -3.59 9.10 15.08
N ASN A 202 -3.59 10.43 14.99
CA ASN A 202 -4.80 11.24 14.91
C ASN A 202 -5.60 10.95 13.64
N ALA A 203 -4.93 10.78 12.49
CA ALA A 203 -5.59 10.45 11.22
C ALA A 203 -6.32 9.10 11.30
N ILE A 204 -5.67 8.06 11.83
CA ILE A 204 -6.28 6.73 12.01
C ILE A 204 -7.46 6.81 12.99
N GLN A 205 -7.33 7.57 14.08
CA GLN A 205 -8.42 7.75 15.06
C GLN A 205 -9.60 8.51 14.47
N ALA A 206 -9.36 9.61 13.75
CA ALA A 206 -10.39 10.40 13.09
C ALA A 206 -11.17 9.54 12.08
N PHE A 207 -10.47 8.76 11.26
CA PHE A 207 -11.11 7.83 10.34
C PHE A 207 -11.94 6.77 11.08
N GLY A 208 -11.35 6.12 12.09
CA GLY A 208 -12.01 5.06 12.86
C GLY A 208 -13.22 5.54 13.68
N ASN A 209 -13.31 6.83 14.00
CA ASN A 209 -14.44 7.45 14.69
C ASN A 209 -15.51 7.99 13.73
N GLY A 210 -15.25 7.98 12.42
CA GLY A 210 -16.19 8.46 11.40
C GLY A 210 -16.24 9.98 11.25
N SER A 211 -15.24 10.72 11.75
CA SER A 211 -15.23 12.18 11.68
C SER A 211 -14.80 12.74 10.32
N ASP A 212 -14.41 11.89 9.36
CA ASP A 212 -13.83 12.30 8.07
C ASP A 212 -14.57 11.70 6.84
N VAL A 213 -15.74 11.09 7.04
CA VAL A 213 -16.45 10.29 6.00
C VAL A 213 -16.80 11.10 4.74
N THR A 214 -16.87 12.44 4.83
CA THR A 214 -17.17 13.34 3.71
C THR A 214 -15.98 13.64 2.79
N VAL A 215 -14.73 13.50 3.26
CA VAL A 215 -13.52 13.77 2.45
C VAL A 215 -13.16 12.62 1.52
N TRP A 216 -13.64 11.41 1.84
CA TRP A 216 -13.28 10.16 1.14
C TRP A 216 -14.21 9.77 -0.01
N GLN A 217 -15.24 10.57 -0.28
CA GLN A 217 -16.05 10.43 -1.47
C GLN A 217 -15.41 11.26 -2.59
N PRO A 218 -15.16 10.68 -3.77
CA PRO A 218 -14.71 11.50 -4.90
C PRO A 218 -15.80 12.55 -5.16
N ALA A 219 -15.43 13.83 -5.06
CA ALA A 219 -16.30 14.91 -5.48
C ALA A 219 -16.68 14.64 -6.94
N PHE A 220 -17.98 14.47 -7.20
CA PHE A 220 -18.48 14.45 -8.57
C PHE A 220 -17.98 15.72 -9.27
N PRO A 221 -17.49 15.64 -10.52
CA PRO A 221 -17.14 16.85 -11.25
C PRO A 221 -18.38 17.73 -11.32
N VAL A 222 -18.31 18.88 -10.65
CA VAL A 222 -19.34 19.91 -10.70
C VAL A 222 -19.50 20.28 -12.17
N GLN A 223 -20.66 19.94 -12.75
CA GLN A 223 -21.02 20.43 -14.07
C GLN A 223 -21.03 21.96 -13.98
N THR A 224 -20.06 22.59 -14.63
CA THR A 224 -20.03 24.03 -14.76
C THR A 224 -21.16 24.42 -15.70
N THR A 225 -22.30 24.86 -15.15
CA THR A 225 -23.32 25.57 -15.92
C THR A 225 -22.68 26.87 -16.40
N THR A 226 -22.38 26.94 -17.70
CA THR A 226 -21.93 28.18 -18.34
C THR A 226 -23.05 29.20 -18.23
N ALA A 227 -22.82 30.25 -17.44
CA ALA A 227 -23.70 31.41 -17.40
C ALA A 227 -23.54 32.19 -18.71
N THR A 228 -24.57 32.16 -19.56
CA THR A 228 -24.64 32.96 -20.79
C THR A 228 -24.65 34.44 -20.42
N THR A 229 -23.54 35.14 -20.69
CA THR A 229 -23.43 36.59 -20.54
C THR A 229 -24.00 37.23 -21.82
N THR A 230 -25.22 37.75 -21.76
CA THR A 230 -25.84 38.47 -22.88
C THR A 230 -25.22 39.86 -23.00
N THR A 231 -24.37 40.07 -24.01
CA THR A 231 -23.95 41.40 -24.44
C THR A 231 -24.93 41.95 -25.49
N ALA A 232 -25.33 43.20 -25.28
CA ALA A 232 -26.32 43.91 -26.06
C ALA A 232 -25.80 44.23 -27.48
N PHE A 233 -26.55 43.82 -28.51
CA PHE A 233 -26.51 44.44 -29.83
C PHE A 233 -27.91 44.82 -30.28
N ARG A 234 -28.02 46.09 -30.67
CA ARG A 234 -29.21 46.84 -31.02
C ARG A 234 -29.33 46.91 -32.54
N VAL A 235 -30.24 46.16 -33.17
CA VAL A 235 -30.73 46.46 -34.54
C VAL A 235 -32.21 46.09 -34.72
N LYS A 236 -32.98 47.14 -35.07
CA LYS A 236 -34.26 47.30 -35.80
C LYS A 236 -35.18 46.10 -36.17
N ASN A 237 -36.47 46.39 -36.02
CA ASN A 237 -37.72 45.64 -36.26
C ASN A 237 -38.06 45.14 -37.70
N LYS A 238 -38.96 44.11 -37.73
CA LYS A 238 -39.90 43.58 -38.79
C LYS A 238 -39.28 42.66 -39.87
N HIS A 239 -39.87 41.55 -40.37
CA HIS A 239 -41.26 41.01 -40.47
C HIS A 239 -41.24 39.48 -40.85
N LEU A 240 -42.37 38.75 -40.60
CA LEU A 240 -42.91 37.43 -41.06
C LEU A 240 -42.03 36.32 -41.74
N GLY A 241 -42.27 35.04 -41.36
CA GLY A 241 -41.65 33.77 -41.88
C GLY A 241 -42.18 33.26 -43.25
N PRO A 242 -42.24 31.93 -43.58
CA PRO A 242 -41.62 30.71 -43.02
C PRO A 242 -40.90 29.79 -44.08
N ALA A 243 -40.32 28.67 -43.61
CA ALA A 243 -40.03 27.38 -44.31
C ALA A 243 -38.81 27.23 -45.27
N GLY A 244 -38.21 26.02 -45.24
CA GLY A 244 -37.21 25.46 -46.17
C GLY A 244 -35.87 25.12 -45.48
N SER A 245 -35.61 23.85 -45.11
CA SER A 245 -34.65 22.91 -45.77
C SER A 245 -33.35 23.60 -46.22
N GLU A 246 -32.15 23.18 -45.80
CA GLU A 246 -31.50 21.94 -46.25
C GLU A 246 -30.31 21.56 -45.35
N ASN A 247 -30.03 20.26 -45.31
CA ASN A 247 -28.86 19.65 -44.70
C ASN A 247 -27.62 19.92 -45.56
N GLU A 248 -26.52 20.43 -44.98
CA GLU A 248 -25.18 20.14 -45.51
C GLU A 248 -24.18 19.90 -44.37
N ILE A 249 -23.58 18.71 -44.41
CA ILE A 249 -22.39 18.30 -43.68
C ILE A 249 -21.18 18.69 -44.53
N PRO A 250 -20.13 19.28 -43.95
CA PRO A 250 -18.80 18.84 -44.36
C PRO A 250 -17.95 18.25 -43.22
N THR A 251 -17.52 17.02 -43.48
CA THR A 251 -16.39 16.29 -42.92
C THR A 251 -15.09 17.11 -42.89
N HIS A 252 -14.42 17.17 -41.74
CA HIS A 252 -12.96 17.06 -41.70
C HIS A 252 -12.46 16.53 -40.36
N VAL A 253 -11.71 15.43 -40.43
CA VAL A 253 -10.97 14.80 -39.33
C VAL A 253 -9.51 15.26 -39.46
N LEU A 254 -8.91 15.79 -38.39
CA LEU A 254 -7.62 15.38 -37.77
C LEU A 254 -7.01 16.48 -36.85
N PRO A 255 -6.25 16.11 -35.79
CA PRO A 255 -5.68 16.96 -34.71
C PRO A 255 -4.19 17.32 -35.01
N PRO A 256 -3.28 17.74 -34.09
CA PRO A 256 -3.32 18.33 -32.72
C PRO A 256 -2.44 19.61 -32.53
N CYS A 257 -2.51 20.20 -31.32
CA CYS A 257 -1.51 21.01 -30.60
C CYS A 257 -0.58 22.02 -31.34
N ALA A 258 -0.86 23.32 -31.17
CA ALA A 258 0.14 24.37 -31.08
C ALA A 258 -0.42 25.56 -30.29
N ASN A 259 0.32 26.04 -29.27
CA ASN A 259 0.62 27.46 -29.08
C ASN A 259 1.42 27.66 -27.78
N LEU A 260 2.71 27.99 -27.98
CA LEU A 260 3.56 28.60 -26.99
C LEU A 260 3.70 30.09 -27.33
N GLN A 261 3.81 30.90 -26.28
CA GLN A 261 4.38 32.25 -26.21
C GLN A 261 3.45 33.45 -26.43
N ALA A 262 3.12 34.10 -25.32
CA ALA A 262 3.61 35.45 -25.04
C ALA A 262 3.49 35.78 -23.55
N GLN A 263 4.62 35.81 -22.82
CA GLN A 263 4.99 36.95 -21.97
C GLN A 263 6.43 36.79 -21.48
N LYS A 264 7.16 37.90 -21.63
CA LYS A 264 8.60 38.05 -21.63
C LYS A 264 8.97 38.79 -20.35
N LEU A 265 9.73 38.18 -19.44
CA LEU A 265 10.53 38.92 -18.47
C LEU A 265 11.93 38.31 -18.42
N LYS A 266 12.92 39.12 -18.77
CA LYS A 266 14.36 38.79 -18.75
C LYS A 266 14.88 38.88 -17.32
N SER A 267 15.70 37.90 -16.92
CA SER A 267 16.93 38.08 -16.13
C SER A 267 17.85 36.86 -16.35
N ASN A 268 19.16 37.10 -16.20
CA ASN A 268 20.28 36.57 -16.96
C ASN A 268 21.07 35.46 -16.22
N VAL A 269 21.64 34.48 -16.98
CA VAL A 269 22.99 33.83 -16.82
C VAL A 269 23.23 32.97 -15.56
N SER A 270 23.83 31.77 -15.54
CA SER A 270 24.63 30.89 -16.41
C SER A 270 24.50 29.46 -15.81
N GLY A 271 24.60 28.31 -16.48
CA GLY A 271 25.12 27.97 -17.79
C GLY A 271 25.06 26.44 -18.01
N SER A 272 25.25 26.06 -19.27
CA SER A 272 25.53 24.75 -19.86
C SER A 272 24.45 23.65 -19.87
N THR A 273 23.71 23.65 -20.98
CA THR A 273 22.97 22.57 -21.61
C THR A 273 23.87 21.49 -22.21
N HIS A 274 23.58 20.22 -21.93
CA HIS A 274 23.95 19.10 -22.81
C HIS A 274 22.74 18.20 -23.09
N LEU A 275 22.06 18.53 -24.19
CA LEU A 275 21.52 17.66 -25.24
C LEU A 275 20.95 16.28 -24.84
N CYS A 276 19.62 16.18 -24.91
CA CYS A 276 18.91 14.95 -25.19
C CYS A 276 19.09 14.56 -26.66
N LEU A 277 19.52 13.33 -26.93
CA LEU A 277 19.46 12.70 -28.25
C LEU A 277 18.71 11.36 -28.11
N SER A 278 17.76 11.13 -29.02
CA SER A 278 17.12 9.84 -29.25
C SER A 278 17.21 9.47 -30.73
N ASP A 279 17.70 8.25 -30.94
CA ASP A 279 17.60 7.27 -32.05
C ASP A 279 17.83 7.66 -33.52
N ARG A 280 18.70 6.85 -34.17
CA ARG A 280 18.52 6.34 -35.55
C ARG A 280 19.15 4.95 -35.73
N ASP A 281 18.39 4.08 -36.39
CA ASP A 281 18.72 2.75 -36.94
C ASP A 281 19.73 2.76 -38.10
N TYR A 282 20.24 1.54 -38.43
CA TYR A 282 20.89 0.94 -39.64
C TYR A 282 22.04 0.02 -39.15
N GLU A 283 22.26 -1.25 -39.53
CA GLU A 283 21.97 -2.03 -40.74
C GLU A 283 22.23 -3.55 -40.47
N LYS A 284 21.91 -4.42 -41.43
CA LYS A 284 21.92 -5.91 -41.39
C LYS A 284 23.13 -6.50 -42.16
N ASP A 285 23.39 -7.80 -41.93
CA ASP A 285 24.32 -8.77 -42.59
C ASP A 285 25.67 -8.98 -41.85
N GLY A 286 26.24 -10.17 -41.63
CA GLY A 286 25.91 -11.56 -41.92
C GLY A 286 27.14 -12.46 -41.62
N LEU A 287 26.90 -13.62 -40.98
CA LEU A 287 27.62 -14.91 -41.03
C LEU A 287 29.00 -15.21 -40.36
N ALA A 288 29.02 -16.42 -39.76
CA ALA A 288 30.10 -17.35 -39.37
C ALA A 288 30.90 -17.05 -38.08
N GLY A 289 31.17 -17.97 -37.14
CA GLY A 289 30.97 -19.42 -37.03
C GLY A 289 31.75 -19.97 -35.80
N ALA A 290 31.60 -21.27 -35.53
CA ALA A 290 32.19 -22.11 -34.46
C ALA A 290 31.43 -22.11 -33.10
N SER A 291 30.63 -23.11 -32.73
CA SER A 291 30.82 -24.58 -32.60
C SER A 291 31.70 -25.01 -31.41
N SER A 292 31.05 -25.54 -30.37
CA SER A 292 31.39 -26.81 -29.68
C SER A 292 30.43 -26.97 -28.49
N HIS A 293 29.33 -27.72 -28.66
CA HIS A 293 29.19 -29.13 -28.29
C HIS A 293 29.27 -29.45 -26.79
N ILE A 294 28.09 -29.83 -26.30
CA ILE A 294 27.78 -30.57 -25.08
C ILE A 294 28.44 -31.96 -25.13
N THR A 295 29.02 -32.39 -24.01
CA THR A 295 29.08 -33.81 -23.65
C THR A 295 28.87 -34.00 -22.15
N THR A 296 27.93 -34.88 -21.87
CA THR A 296 27.55 -35.48 -20.59
C THR A 296 28.56 -36.54 -20.15
N LYS A 297 28.81 -36.66 -18.83
CA LYS A 297 28.77 -37.95 -18.11
C LYS A 297 29.03 -37.83 -16.59
N SER A 298 28.22 -38.65 -15.90
CA SER A 298 28.51 -39.43 -14.69
C SER A 298 28.47 -38.78 -13.31
N MET A 299 27.38 -39.16 -12.63
CA MET A 299 27.26 -39.67 -11.26
C MET A 299 28.48 -39.57 -10.33
N ALA A 300 28.27 -38.87 -9.21
CA ALA A 300 28.90 -39.16 -7.93
C ALA A 300 27.94 -38.76 -6.79
N VAL A 301 27.53 -39.75 -5.99
CA VAL A 301 26.95 -39.62 -4.64
C VAL A 301 28.05 -39.09 -3.70
N PRO A 302 27.79 -38.11 -2.79
CA PRO A 302 27.72 -38.42 -1.34
C PRO A 302 26.94 -37.36 -0.50
N PRO A 303 26.94 -37.42 0.85
CA PRO A 303 26.50 -38.52 1.70
C PRO A 303 25.36 -38.10 2.66
N SER A 304 24.66 -39.10 3.19
CA SER A 304 23.76 -39.02 4.34
C SER A 304 24.46 -38.44 5.58
N CYS A 305 23.98 -37.31 6.09
CA CYS A 305 24.34 -36.82 7.42
C CYS A 305 23.64 -37.68 8.49
N GLY A 306 24.43 -38.51 9.18
CA GLY A 306 24.02 -39.19 10.40
C GLY A 306 23.76 -38.19 11.53
N LEU A 307 22.71 -38.45 12.29
CA LEU A 307 22.43 -37.77 13.55
C LEU A 307 23.56 -38.06 14.56
N SER A 308 24.11 -36.99 15.13
CA SER A 308 25.17 -37.04 16.14
C SER A 308 24.72 -37.83 17.38
N PRO A 309 25.57 -38.71 17.97
CA PRO A 309 25.21 -39.57 19.10
C PRO A 309 24.85 -38.81 20.39
N LEU A 310 25.12 -37.49 20.46
CA LEU A 310 24.65 -36.65 21.57
C LEU A 310 23.13 -36.43 21.57
N LEU A 311 22.46 -36.46 20.41
CA LEU A 311 21.01 -36.21 20.33
C LEU A 311 20.18 -37.41 20.80
N VAL A 312 20.70 -38.63 20.66
CA VAL A 312 20.01 -39.85 21.11
C VAL A 312 20.02 -39.95 22.64
N LEU A 313 21.11 -39.54 23.30
CA LEU A 313 21.22 -39.53 24.76
C LEU A 313 20.27 -38.53 25.43
N VAL A 314 20.07 -37.34 24.85
CA VAL A 314 19.18 -36.31 25.41
C VAL A 314 17.70 -36.69 25.27
N VAL A 315 17.33 -37.39 24.20
CA VAL A 315 15.94 -37.86 24.01
C VAL A 315 15.61 -38.98 25.01
N THR A 316 16.56 -39.89 25.30
CA THR A 316 16.31 -40.99 26.25
C THR A 316 16.19 -40.52 27.71
N THR A 317 16.93 -39.49 28.13
CA THR A 317 16.87 -38.99 29.52
C THR A 317 15.62 -38.16 29.79
N LEU A 318 15.12 -37.42 28.80
CA LEU A 318 13.90 -36.62 28.94
C LEU A 318 12.64 -37.50 28.99
N SER A 319 12.61 -38.61 28.25
CA SER A 319 11.49 -39.57 28.30
C SER A 319 11.40 -40.32 29.63
N THR A 320 12.54 -40.62 30.28
CA THR A 320 12.53 -41.23 31.62
C THR A 320 12.08 -40.24 32.70
N LEU A 321 12.40 -38.95 32.57
CA LEU A 321 11.98 -37.92 33.52
C LEU A 321 10.47 -37.60 33.43
N LEU A 322 9.89 -37.61 32.22
CA LEU A 322 8.43 -37.43 32.05
C LEU A 322 7.61 -38.61 32.60
N SER A 323 8.18 -39.82 32.57
CA SER A 323 7.48 -41.03 33.04
C SER A 323 7.41 -41.10 34.57
N LEU A 324 8.40 -40.56 35.29
CA LEU A 324 8.37 -40.48 36.75
C LEU A 324 7.41 -39.39 37.26
N SER A 325 7.26 -38.26 36.55
CA SER A 325 6.34 -37.19 37.00
C SER A 325 4.85 -37.54 36.85
N LEU A 326 4.50 -38.49 35.98
CA LEU A 326 3.12 -38.95 35.79
C LEU A 326 2.69 -40.02 36.80
N ALA A 327 3.62 -40.64 37.53
CA ALA A 327 3.31 -41.64 38.55
C ALA A 327 3.04 -41.04 39.95
N GLU A 328 3.37 -39.78 40.18
CA GLU A 328 3.17 -39.09 41.47
C GLU A 328 1.85 -38.29 41.57
N THR A 329 0.98 -38.37 40.55
CA THR A 329 -0.28 -37.60 40.50
C THR A 329 -1.55 -38.42 40.25
N SER A 330 -1.56 -39.71 40.62
CA SER A 330 -2.79 -40.51 40.76
C SER A 330 -2.90 -41.14 42.15
#